data_AF-A0A9N8HXE2-F1
#
_entry.id   AF-A0A9N8HXE2-F1
#
_cell.length_a   1.000
_cell.length_b   1.000
_cell.length_c   1.000
_cell.angle_alpha   90.00
_cell.angle_beta   90.00
_cell.angle_gamma   90.00
#
_symmetry.space_group_name_H-M   'P 1'
#
loop_
_entity.id
_entity.type
_entity.pdbx_description
1 polymer ?
#
loop_
_entity_poly.entity_id
_entity_poly.type
_entity_poly.pdbx_seq_one_letter_code
_entity_poly.pdbx_strand_id
1 'polypeptide(L)'
;MSSLGNPAPLGLFAFGMTTAMLMFVDMGWVESEFEEMVTGYAVFLGGVAQLIVAIFELIKGSSFSFAVFGCYGTFWLGWALVVIENHRLTSEFGESGSYPSGKAAWFTQWGILTAAFFVITLRKNKALIVVFALLTTTFFLLAAAAGLENSEVKKVAGYFGFMTALGAFYTGVAELVNEEWGRHILPGLEPIISHERFSITKENILASRCSYDAKTNTLFLRFRGLQIKSIQDVDAIKEGVEQAILNAKAPGNKIHVVVDYEDTVIADTITSKYWTMAAELERSYYLSAKRFHVTSFGTHNRSGGAAPVTATMTNVTDTPRNLEHKLSC
;
A
#
# COMPACT_ATOMS: atom_id res chain seq x y z
N MET A 1 -10.87 18.04 -1.76
CA MET A 1 -9.46 17.64 -1.72
C MET A 1 -9.31 16.42 -2.62
N SER A 2 -8.41 16.48 -3.59
CA SER A 2 -8.04 15.37 -4.48
C SER A 2 -7.54 14.17 -3.67
N SER A 3 -7.78 12.93 -4.12
CA SER A 3 -7.18 11.76 -3.46
C SER A 3 -5.66 11.84 -3.61
N LEU A 4 -4.93 11.73 -2.50
CA LEU A 4 -3.48 11.56 -2.53
C LEU A 4 -3.18 10.20 -3.19
N GLY A 5 -2.14 10.14 -4.03
CA GLY A 5 -1.65 8.86 -4.59
C GLY A 5 -1.07 7.94 -3.50
N ASN A 6 -0.78 6.69 -3.84
CA ASN A 6 -0.16 5.77 -2.89
C ASN A 6 1.36 5.97 -2.80
N PRO A 7 1.92 6.44 -1.66
CA PRO A 7 3.37 6.61 -1.51
C PRO A 7 4.08 5.30 -1.12
N ALA A 8 3.37 4.26 -0.66
CA ALA A 8 3.97 3.02 -0.15
C ALA A 8 4.91 2.31 -1.15
N PRO A 9 4.62 2.25 -2.47
CA PRO A 9 5.53 1.64 -3.43
C PRO A 9 6.90 2.31 -3.48
N LEU A 10 6.96 3.65 -3.38
CA LEU A 10 8.21 4.37 -3.33
C LEU A 10 9.02 3.99 -2.09
N GLY A 11 8.38 3.85 -0.94
CA GLY A 11 9.03 3.43 0.30
C GLY A 11 9.58 2.00 0.21
N LEU A 12 8.83 1.10 -0.42
CA LEU A 12 9.25 -0.29 -0.66
C LEU A 12 10.41 -0.40 -1.65
N PHE A 13 10.40 0.40 -2.71
CA PHE A 13 11.53 0.48 -3.65
C PHE A 13 12.77 1.08 -3.00
N ALA A 14 12.59 2.13 -2.20
CA ALA A 14 13.68 2.77 -1.50
C ALA A 14 14.38 1.82 -0.54
N PHE A 15 13.60 1.12 0.27
CA PHE A 15 14.10 0.08 1.16
C PHE A 15 14.73 -1.07 0.37
N GLY A 16 14.03 -1.60 -0.63
CA GLY A 16 14.45 -2.78 -1.39
C GLY A 16 15.76 -2.55 -2.14
N MET A 17 15.88 -1.46 -2.89
CA MET A 17 17.10 -1.15 -3.64
C MET A 17 18.30 -0.93 -2.72
N THR A 18 18.14 -0.12 -1.67
CA THR A 18 19.24 0.16 -0.72
C THR A 18 19.67 -1.11 0.01
N THR A 19 18.72 -1.96 0.41
CA THR A 19 19.01 -3.25 1.05
C THR A 19 19.74 -4.19 0.08
N ALA A 20 19.26 -4.34 -1.16
CA ALA A 20 19.90 -5.21 -2.14
C ALA A 20 21.38 -4.85 -2.34
N MET A 21 21.68 -3.56 -2.47
CA MET A 21 23.04 -3.07 -2.66
C MET A 21 23.95 -3.39 -1.47
N LEU A 22 23.48 -3.19 -0.23
CA LEU A 22 24.24 -3.58 0.96
C LEU A 22 24.47 -5.10 1.00
N MET A 23 23.46 -5.88 0.63
CA MET A 23 23.54 -7.33 0.67
C MET A 23 24.46 -7.91 -0.41
N PHE A 24 24.65 -7.22 -1.54
CA PHE A 24 25.70 -7.59 -2.51
C PHE A 24 27.09 -7.57 -1.88
N VAL A 25 27.36 -6.59 -1.02
CA VAL A 25 28.61 -6.51 -0.25
C VAL A 25 28.68 -7.67 0.75
N ASP A 26 27.65 -7.87 1.55
CA ASP A 26 27.64 -8.89 2.60
C ASP A 26 27.75 -10.33 2.04
N MET A 27 27.23 -10.58 0.84
CA MET A 27 27.39 -11.84 0.10
C MET A 27 28.76 -11.97 -0.59
N GLY A 28 29.52 -10.89 -0.72
CA GLY A 28 30.78 -10.83 -1.46
C GLY A 28 30.62 -10.90 -2.97
N TRP A 29 29.48 -10.45 -3.51
CA TRP A 29 29.25 -10.36 -4.96
C TRP A 29 29.91 -9.14 -5.59
N VAL A 30 30.20 -8.13 -4.77
CA VAL A 30 30.92 -6.90 -5.13
C VAL A 30 31.99 -6.62 -4.08
N GLU A 31 32.94 -5.77 -4.44
CA GLU A 31 33.99 -5.27 -3.55
C GLU A 31 33.43 -4.48 -2.34
N SER A 32 34.16 -4.45 -1.23
CA SER A 32 33.76 -3.76 0.00
C SER A 32 33.60 -2.25 -0.18
N GLU A 33 34.37 -1.67 -1.10
CA GLU A 33 34.36 -0.26 -1.49
C GLU A 33 32.99 0.15 -2.06
N PHE A 34 32.19 -0.81 -2.54
CA PHE A 34 30.82 -0.56 -2.98
C PHE A 34 29.93 0.00 -1.84
N GLU A 35 30.29 -0.22 -0.57
CA GLU A 35 29.62 0.40 0.59
C GLU A 35 29.58 1.94 0.51
N GLU A 36 30.54 2.59 -0.17
CA GLU A 36 30.53 4.03 -0.39
C GLU A 36 29.34 4.46 -1.25
N MET A 37 29.02 3.69 -2.31
CA MET A 37 27.84 3.93 -3.12
C MET A 37 26.57 3.61 -2.35
N VAL A 38 26.56 2.53 -1.57
CA VAL A 38 25.43 2.18 -0.68
C VAL A 38 25.14 3.33 0.29
N THR A 39 26.17 3.98 0.82
CA THR A 39 26.05 5.13 1.74
C THR A 39 25.27 6.27 1.11
N GLY A 40 25.52 6.62 -0.16
CA GLY A 40 24.74 7.63 -0.88
C GLY A 40 23.26 7.25 -1.00
N TYR A 41 22.97 6.00 -1.34
CA TYR A 41 21.59 5.48 -1.43
C TYR A 41 20.90 5.41 -0.07
N ALA A 42 21.65 5.05 0.99
CA ALA A 42 21.17 5.04 2.36
C ALA A 42 20.79 6.44 2.85
N VAL A 43 21.53 7.49 2.45
CA VAL A 43 21.14 8.87 2.77
C VAL A 43 19.86 9.27 2.05
N PHE A 44 19.86 9.22 0.71
CA PHE A 44 18.82 9.88 -0.07
C PHE A 44 17.60 9.02 -0.32
N LEU A 45 17.81 7.74 -0.64
CA LEU A 45 16.74 6.86 -1.06
C LEU A 45 16.20 6.07 0.13
N GLY A 46 17.00 5.16 0.70
CA GLY A 46 16.62 4.40 1.89
C GLY A 46 16.33 5.28 3.10
N GLY A 47 16.92 6.48 3.17
CA GLY A 47 16.74 7.44 4.25
C GLY A 47 15.66 8.48 3.97
N VAL A 48 16.05 9.59 3.33
CA VAL A 48 15.19 10.79 3.15
C VAL A 48 13.90 10.46 2.38
N ALA A 49 13.98 9.79 1.23
CA ALA A 49 12.78 9.47 0.46
C ALA A 49 11.82 8.58 1.25
N GLN A 50 12.34 7.61 2.01
CA GLN A 50 11.53 6.73 2.84
C GLN A 50 10.87 7.48 4.02
N LEU A 51 11.54 8.48 4.61
CA LEU A 51 10.94 9.37 5.62
C LEU A 51 9.83 10.25 5.03
N ILE A 52 10.01 10.75 3.81
CA ILE A 52 8.97 11.51 3.09
C ILE A 52 7.74 10.63 2.87
N VAL A 53 7.94 9.38 2.43
CA VAL A 53 6.86 8.38 2.29
C VAL A 53 6.14 8.15 3.63
N ALA A 54 6.87 8.05 4.74
CA ALA A 54 6.27 7.90 6.06
C ALA A 54 5.32 9.06 6.39
N ILE A 55 5.72 10.30 6.13
CA ILE A 55 4.89 11.49 6.36
C ILE A 55 3.61 11.43 5.52
N PHE A 56 3.71 11.05 4.24
CA PHE A 56 2.53 10.90 3.38
C PHE A 56 1.61 9.74 3.82
N GLU A 57 2.17 8.63 4.29
CA GLU A 57 1.37 7.53 4.87
C GLU A 57 0.64 7.97 6.14
N LEU A 58 1.26 8.82 6.98
CA LEU A 58 0.59 9.40 8.14
C LEU A 58 -0.55 10.33 7.72
N ILE A 59 -0.35 11.16 6.68
CA ILE A 59 -1.40 12.03 6.12
C ILE A 59 -2.57 11.20 5.55
N LYS A 60 -2.28 10.05 4.94
CA LYS A 60 -3.28 9.07 4.49
C LYS A 60 -3.96 8.32 5.65
N GLY A 61 -3.47 8.44 6.88
CA GLY A 61 -4.04 7.80 8.07
C GLY A 61 -3.49 6.39 8.37
N SER A 62 -2.40 5.96 7.71
CA SER A 62 -1.76 4.66 7.99
C SER A 62 -0.68 4.77 9.07
N SER A 63 -1.05 4.54 10.34
CA SER A 63 -0.09 4.53 11.45
C SER A 63 0.96 3.43 11.32
N PHE A 64 0.57 2.27 10.78
CA PHE A 64 1.49 1.15 10.57
C PHE A 64 2.58 1.49 9.55
N SER A 65 2.19 1.97 8.36
CA SER A 65 3.14 2.33 7.32
C SER A 65 4.02 3.51 7.73
N PHE A 66 3.46 4.50 8.44
CA PHE A 66 4.24 5.58 9.04
C PHE A 66 5.34 5.05 9.95
N ALA A 67 5.01 4.15 10.89
CA ALA A 67 5.99 3.57 11.79
C ALA A 67 7.06 2.78 11.03
N VAL A 68 6.65 1.94 10.08
CA VAL A 68 7.57 1.11 9.28
C VAL A 68 8.52 1.96 8.44
N PHE A 69 8.00 2.85 7.58
CA PHE A 69 8.85 3.67 6.71
C PHE A 69 9.63 4.71 7.50
N GLY A 70 9.06 5.24 8.58
CA GLY A 70 9.75 6.16 9.48
C GLY A 70 10.95 5.51 10.17
N CYS A 71 10.76 4.31 10.74
CA CYS A 71 11.83 3.57 11.41
C CYS A 71 12.94 3.13 10.43
N TYR A 72 12.60 2.57 9.26
CA TYR A 72 13.64 2.15 8.32
C TYR A 72 14.30 3.31 7.58
N GLY A 73 13.60 4.43 7.40
CA GLY A 73 14.20 5.68 6.95
C GLY A 73 15.26 6.21 7.92
N THR A 74 14.98 6.21 9.22
CA THR A 74 15.98 6.59 10.23
C THR A 74 17.07 5.54 10.41
N PHE A 75 16.78 4.25 10.22
CA PHE A 75 17.80 3.20 10.17
C PHE A 75 18.87 3.50 9.11
N TRP A 76 18.46 3.76 7.87
CA TRP A 76 19.39 4.02 6.77
C TRP A 76 20.19 5.30 6.95
N LEU A 77 19.58 6.38 7.46
CA LEU A 77 20.30 7.59 7.82
C LEU A 77 21.33 7.36 8.93
N GLY A 78 20.95 6.60 9.96
CA GLY A 78 21.86 6.23 11.04
C GLY A 78 23.01 5.35 10.56
N TRP A 79 22.71 4.35 9.72
CA TRP A 79 23.72 3.48 9.09
C TRP A 79 24.71 4.30 8.26
N ALA A 80 24.22 5.18 7.38
CA ALA A 80 25.06 6.02 6.55
C ALA A 80 25.95 6.96 7.39
N LEU A 81 25.40 7.56 8.45
CA LEU A 81 26.17 8.42 9.34
C LEU A 81 27.30 7.65 10.03
N VAL A 82 27.04 6.43 10.51
CA VAL A 82 28.08 5.58 11.11
C VAL A 82 29.17 5.24 10.10
N VAL A 83 28.83 4.91 8.85
CA VAL A 83 29.83 4.62 7.80
C VAL A 83 30.67 5.86 7.49
N ILE A 84 30.03 7.01 7.25
CA ILE A 84 30.71 8.28 6.99
C ILE A 84 31.67 8.62 8.14
N GLU A 85 31.22 8.45 9.39
CA GLU A 85 32.03 8.81 10.54
C GLU A 85 33.17 7.82 10.78
N ASN A 86 32.99 6.53 10.51
CA ASN A 86 34.09 5.56 10.55
C ASN A 86 35.21 5.89 9.53
N HIS A 87 34.89 6.54 8.41
CA HIS A 87 35.89 7.01 7.45
C HIS A 87 36.56 8.34 7.88
N ARG A 88 35.92 9.14 8.73
CA ARG A 88 36.41 10.47 9.16
C ARG A 88 37.13 10.45 10.51
N LEU A 89 36.68 9.59 11.43
CA LEU A 89 37.29 9.38 12.72
C LEU A 89 38.15 8.12 12.66
N THR A 90 39.45 8.29 12.42
CA THR A 90 40.41 7.34 12.98
C THR A 90 40.23 7.37 14.50
N SER A 91 39.67 6.29 15.06
CA SER A 91 39.48 6.04 16.50
C SER A 91 38.59 7.04 17.26
N GLU A 92 37.32 6.71 17.48
CA GLU A 92 36.60 7.05 18.74
C GLU A 92 35.29 6.27 18.95
N PHE A 93 34.78 5.54 17.95
CA PHE A 93 34.07 4.26 18.17
C PHE A 93 35.06 3.07 18.21
N GLY A 94 36.32 3.36 18.56
CA GLY A 94 37.30 2.33 18.84
C GLY A 94 36.81 1.48 19.99
N GLU A 95 36.93 0.16 19.80
CA GLU A 95 37.10 -0.94 20.75
C GLU A 95 37.46 -0.54 22.20
N SER A 96 36.60 0.22 22.85
CA SER A 96 36.75 0.62 24.24
C SER A 96 35.93 -0.34 25.09
N GLY A 97 36.50 -1.54 25.25
CA GLY A 97 36.28 -2.39 26.41
C GLY A 97 34.89 -3.01 26.60
N SER A 98 34.89 -4.35 26.64
CA SER A 98 33.95 -5.14 27.44
C SER A 98 32.48 -5.28 26.98
N TYR A 99 32.15 -4.94 25.73
CA TYR A 99 30.88 -5.36 25.12
C TYR A 99 31.14 -6.19 23.87
N PRO A 100 30.60 -7.42 23.77
CA PRO A 100 30.55 -8.15 22.50
C PRO A 100 29.78 -7.29 21.48
N SER A 101 30.53 -6.60 20.60
CA SER A 101 30.08 -5.89 19.40
C SER A 101 28.84 -4.99 19.58
N GLY A 102 29.03 -3.67 19.81
CA GLY A 102 27.93 -2.70 19.77
C GLY A 102 27.10 -2.75 18.46
N LYS A 103 27.72 -3.22 17.37
CA LYS A 103 27.05 -3.55 16.10
C LYS A 103 26.07 -4.73 16.24
N ALA A 104 26.43 -5.78 16.96
CA ALA A 104 25.53 -6.89 17.27
C ALA A 104 24.33 -6.43 18.14
N ALA A 105 24.57 -5.59 19.15
CA ALA A 105 23.50 -5.03 19.97
C ALA A 105 22.54 -4.15 19.15
N TRP A 106 23.10 -3.33 18.25
CA TRP A 106 22.32 -2.51 17.32
C TRP A 106 21.43 -3.34 16.40
N PHE A 107 21.99 -4.35 15.71
CA PHE A 107 21.20 -5.25 14.87
C PHE A 107 20.18 -6.07 15.64
N THR A 108 20.49 -6.47 16.88
CA THR A 108 19.53 -7.17 17.76
C THR A 108 18.31 -6.29 18.06
N GLN A 109 18.53 -5.02 18.39
CA GLN A 109 17.43 -4.07 18.65
C GLN A 109 16.54 -3.89 17.41
N TRP A 110 17.14 -3.75 16.23
CA TRP A 110 16.38 -3.68 14.97
C TRP A 110 15.63 -4.99 14.70
N GLY A 111 16.25 -6.15 14.94
CA GLY A 111 15.60 -7.45 14.84
C GLY A 111 14.37 -7.59 15.73
N ILE A 112 14.42 -7.09 16.97
CA ILE A 112 13.28 -7.07 17.90
C ILE A 112 12.15 -6.17 17.37
N LEU A 113 12.47 -4.96 16.90
CA LEU A 113 11.49 -4.05 16.32
C LEU A 113 10.84 -4.65 15.06
N THR A 114 11.65 -5.23 14.16
CA THR A 114 11.17 -5.89 12.96
C THR A 114 10.31 -7.11 13.30
N ALA A 115 10.66 -7.90 14.33
CA ALA A 115 9.84 -9.01 14.79
C ALA A 115 8.47 -8.54 15.32
N ALA A 116 8.42 -7.40 16.02
CA ALA A 116 7.16 -6.80 16.44
C ALA A 116 6.30 -6.39 15.22
N PHE A 117 6.91 -5.75 14.21
CA PHE A 117 6.21 -5.45 12.96
C PHE A 117 5.77 -6.70 12.20
N PHE A 118 6.58 -7.76 12.18
CA PHE A 118 6.22 -9.04 11.58
C PHE A 118 4.95 -9.63 12.19
N VAL A 119 4.82 -9.61 13.53
CA VAL A 119 3.60 -10.07 14.21
C VAL A 119 2.38 -9.25 13.76
N ILE A 120 2.54 -7.95 13.55
CA ILE A 120 1.46 -7.07 13.06
C ILE A 120 1.11 -7.40 11.60
N THR A 121 2.09 -7.74 10.74
CA THR A 121 1.82 -8.09 9.34
C THR A 121 1.09 -9.42 9.17
N LEU A 122 1.05 -10.28 10.20
CA LEU A 122 0.30 -11.55 10.16
C LEU A 122 -1.19 -11.39 9.80
N ARG A 123 -1.76 -10.20 10.03
CA ARG A 123 -3.14 -9.87 9.66
C ARG A 123 -3.27 -8.95 8.43
N LYS A 124 -2.14 -8.54 7.83
CA LYS A 124 -2.07 -7.71 6.63
C LYS A 124 -2.14 -8.62 5.40
N ASN A 125 -1.13 -8.63 4.55
CA ASN A 125 -1.07 -9.45 3.33
C ASN A 125 0.17 -10.35 3.32
N LYS A 126 0.14 -11.41 2.50
CA LYS A 126 1.21 -12.43 2.44
C LYS A 126 2.55 -11.85 1.98
N ALA A 127 2.54 -10.88 1.07
CA ALA A 127 3.77 -10.25 0.57
C ALA A 127 4.52 -9.56 1.71
N LEU A 128 3.82 -8.76 2.52
CA LEU A 128 4.39 -8.11 3.71
C LEU A 128 4.82 -9.12 4.79
N ILE A 129 4.09 -10.21 5.00
CA ILE A 129 4.54 -11.27 5.92
C ILE A 129 5.89 -11.82 5.49
N VAL A 130 6.06 -12.15 4.22
CA VAL A 130 7.32 -12.69 3.69
C VAL A 130 8.45 -11.68 3.87
N VAL A 131 8.23 -10.42 3.51
CA VAL A 131 9.23 -9.35 3.67
C VAL A 131 9.67 -9.23 5.12
N PHE A 132 8.73 -9.12 6.07
CA PHE A 132 9.07 -8.93 7.47
C PHE A 132 9.64 -10.19 8.14
N ALA A 133 9.23 -11.39 7.72
CA ALA A 133 9.83 -12.64 8.20
C ALA A 133 11.31 -12.74 7.77
N LEU A 134 11.58 -12.47 6.50
CA LEU A 134 12.94 -12.47 5.96
C LEU A 134 13.78 -11.38 6.63
N LEU A 135 13.27 -10.16 6.74
CA LEU A 135 14.01 -9.05 7.37
C LEU A 135 14.30 -9.31 8.85
N THR A 136 13.35 -9.89 9.59
CA THR A 136 13.57 -10.28 10.99
C THR A 136 14.73 -11.27 11.08
N THR A 137 14.72 -12.28 10.20
CA THR A 137 15.78 -13.27 10.11
C THR A 137 17.12 -12.63 9.73
N THR A 138 17.13 -11.71 8.76
CA THR A 138 18.31 -10.95 8.36
C THR A 138 18.93 -10.21 9.53
N PHE A 139 18.17 -9.44 10.30
CA PHE A 139 18.71 -8.69 11.43
C PHE A 139 19.30 -9.59 12.51
N PHE A 140 18.64 -10.69 12.85
CA PHE A 140 19.20 -11.63 13.83
C PHE A 140 20.44 -12.36 13.31
N LEU A 141 20.51 -12.68 12.01
CA LEU A 141 21.71 -13.24 11.40
C LEU A 141 22.85 -12.23 11.33
N LEU A 142 22.58 -10.96 11.02
CA LEU A 142 23.57 -9.87 11.07
C LEU A 142 24.09 -9.64 12.49
N ALA A 143 23.20 -9.70 13.48
CA ALA A 143 23.58 -9.62 14.89
C ALA A 143 24.47 -10.80 15.31
N ALA A 144 24.09 -12.02 14.93
CA ALA A 144 24.88 -13.22 15.20
C ALA A 144 26.25 -13.16 14.50
N ALA A 145 26.30 -12.75 13.23
CA ALA A 145 27.55 -12.57 12.49
C ALA A 145 28.47 -11.55 13.17
N ALA A 146 27.91 -10.43 13.63
CA ALA A 146 28.67 -9.37 14.30
C ALA A 146 29.10 -9.75 15.73
N GLY A 147 28.34 -10.58 16.45
CA GLY A 147 28.66 -11.00 17.81
C GLY A 147 29.59 -12.22 17.87
N LEU A 148 29.53 -13.09 16.86
CA LEU A 148 30.40 -14.26 16.70
C LEU A 148 31.63 -13.97 15.83
N GLU A 149 31.72 -12.77 15.24
CA GLU A 149 32.75 -12.37 14.29
C GLU A 149 32.91 -13.37 13.12
N ASN A 150 31.78 -13.87 12.61
CA ASN A 150 31.76 -14.96 11.63
C ASN A 150 31.33 -14.47 10.24
N SER A 151 32.26 -14.48 9.30
CA SER A 151 32.05 -14.04 7.91
C SER A 151 31.11 -14.96 7.12
N GLU A 152 31.05 -16.26 7.41
CA GLU A 152 30.13 -17.18 6.76
C GLU A 152 28.69 -16.93 7.21
N VAL A 153 28.47 -16.65 8.50
CA VAL A 153 27.16 -16.22 9.00
C VAL A 153 26.76 -14.87 8.37
N LYS A 154 27.73 -13.97 8.18
CA LYS A 154 27.51 -12.68 7.50
C LYS A 154 27.02 -12.89 6.06
N LYS A 155 27.62 -13.80 5.30
CA LYS A 155 27.17 -14.15 3.93
C LYS A 155 25.76 -14.73 3.93
N VAL A 156 25.44 -15.62 4.88
CA VAL A 156 24.08 -16.17 5.02
C VAL A 156 23.07 -15.05 5.32
N ALA A 157 23.41 -14.12 6.21
CA ALA A 157 22.60 -12.93 6.45
C ALA A 157 22.37 -12.11 5.17
N GLY A 158 23.44 -11.95 4.36
CA GLY A 158 23.42 -11.36 3.02
C GLY A 158 22.35 -11.95 2.11
N TYR A 159 22.29 -13.28 1.99
CA TYR A 159 21.28 -13.96 1.17
C TYR A 159 19.85 -13.69 1.68
N PHE A 160 19.62 -13.75 2.99
CA PHE A 160 18.31 -13.44 3.57
C PHE A 160 17.90 -11.99 3.34
N GLY A 161 18.83 -11.04 3.50
CA GLY A 161 18.56 -9.64 3.23
C GLY A 161 18.32 -9.36 1.74
N PHE A 162 19.03 -10.05 0.85
CA PHE A 162 18.78 -9.95 -0.58
C PHE A 162 17.38 -10.48 -0.95
N MET A 163 16.97 -11.63 -0.39
CA MET A 163 15.60 -12.12 -0.56
C MET A 163 14.56 -11.15 0.00
N THR A 164 14.85 -10.50 1.14
CA THR A 164 14.01 -9.44 1.70
C THR A 164 13.86 -8.28 0.71
N ALA A 165 14.96 -7.82 0.13
CA ALA A 165 14.98 -6.73 -0.84
C ALA A 165 14.15 -7.06 -2.08
N LEU A 166 14.28 -8.27 -2.61
CA LEU A 166 13.45 -8.76 -3.72
C LEU A 166 11.97 -8.81 -3.33
N GLY A 167 11.65 -9.26 -2.12
CA GLY A 167 10.27 -9.28 -1.61
C GLY A 167 9.68 -7.86 -1.49
N ALA A 168 10.46 -6.88 -1.01
CA ALA A 168 10.03 -5.50 -0.91
C ALA A 168 9.81 -4.89 -2.29
N PHE A 169 10.75 -5.12 -3.22
CA PHE A 169 10.63 -4.68 -4.61
C PHE A 169 9.39 -5.29 -5.27
N TYR A 170 9.19 -6.60 -5.13
CA TYR A 170 7.99 -7.28 -5.61
C TYR A 170 6.71 -6.67 -5.03
N THR A 171 6.69 -6.40 -3.72
CA THR A 171 5.51 -5.82 -3.06
C THR A 171 5.21 -4.42 -3.62
N GLY A 172 6.24 -3.59 -3.82
CA GLY A 172 6.07 -2.26 -4.43
C GLY A 172 5.58 -2.32 -5.87
N VAL A 173 6.11 -3.25 -6.68
CA VAL A 173 5.62 -3.48 -8.05
C VAL A 173 4.20 -3.99 -8.03
N ALA A 174 3.87 -4.93 -7.15
CA ALA A 174 2.51 -5.47 -7.01
C ALA A 174 1.52 -4.38 -6.63
N GLU A 175 1.90 -3.45 -5.74
CA GLU A 175 1.04 -2.33 -5.35
C GLU A 175 0.82 -1.35 -6.51
N LEU A 176 1.89 -0.96 -7.23
CA LEU A 176 1.76 -0.10 -8.41
C LEU A 176 0.97 -0.77 -9.53
N VAL A 177 1.21 -2.05 -9.78
CA VAL A 177 0.45 -2.83 -10.76
C VAL A 177 -1.03 -2.85 -10.38
N ASN A 178 -1.34 -3.06 -9.11
CA ASN A 178 -2.73 -3.06 -8.64
C ASN A 178 -3.38 -1.68 -8.81
N GLU A 179 -2.64 -0.60 -8.53
CA GLU A 179 -3.10 0.78 -8.69
C GLU A 179 -3.29 1.18 -10.16
N GLU A 180 -2.28 0.96 -11.00
CA GLU A 180 -2.26 1.35 -12.42
C GLU A 180 -3.18 0.47 -13.29
N TRP A 181 -3.24 -0.84 -13.00
CA TRP A 181 -4.04 -1.78 -13.80
C TRP A 181 -5.41 -2.05 -13.20
N GLY A 182 -5.68 -1.61 -11.97
CA GLY A 182 -6.98 -1.75 -11.33
C GLY A 182 -7.35 -3.18 -10.93
N ARG A 183 -6.41 -4.14 -10.93
CA ARG A 183 -6.61 -5.53 -10.44
C ARG A 183 -5.40 -6.10 -9.73
N HIS A 184 -5.69 -7.03 -8.84
CA HIS A 184 -4.73 -7.93 -8.23
C HIS A 184 -4.25 -8.99 -9.24
N ILE A 185 -3.32 -8.63 -10.13
CA ILE A 185 -2.63 -9.62 -10.99
C ILE A 185 -1.58 -10.37 -10.19
N LEU A 186 -0.77 -9.62 -9.43
CA LEU A 186 0.35 -10.17 -8.71
C LEU A 186 -0.12 -10.72 -7.36
N PRO A 187 0.17 -12.01 -7.05
CA PRO A 187 -0.35 -12.66 -5.86
C PRO A 187 0.23 -12.08 -4.57
N GLY A 188 -0.50 -12.24 -3.46
CA GLY A 188 0.03 -12.01 -2.12
C GLY A 188 -0.25 -10.65 -1.51
N LEU A 189 -0.89 -9.72 -2.25
CA LEU A 189 -1.41 -8.46 -1.69
C LEU A 189 -2.80 -8.60 -1.04
N GLU A 190 -3.46 -9.74 -1.22
CA GLU A 190 -4.75 -10.02 -0.59
C GLU A 190 -4.63 -10.07 0.94
N PRO A 191 -5.54 -9.43 1.69
CA PRO A 191 -5.58 -9.52 3.14
C PRO A 191 -5.80 -10.97 3.64
N ILE A 192 -5.04 -11.38 4.65
CA ILE A 192 -5.11 -12.74 5.22
C ILE A 192 -6.32 -12.92 6.11
N ILE A 193 -6.60 -11.92 6.94
CA ILE A 193 -7.84 -11.81 7.68
C ILE A 193 -8.62 -10.70 6.97
N SER A 194 -9.54 -11.09 6.09
CA SER A 194 -10.65 -10.18 5.80
C SER A 194 -11.28 -9.89 7.16
N HIS A 195 -11.27 -8.62 7.61
CA HIS A 195 -12.08 -8.22 8.76
C HIS A 195 -13.41 -8.96 8.67
N GLU A 196 -13.81 -9.60 9.77
CA GLU A 196 -15.03 -10.42 9.89
C GLU A 196 -16.06 -9.95 8.88
N ARG A 197 -16.58 -10.87 8.05
CA ARG A 197 -17.68 -10.58 7.12
C ARG A 197 -18.67 -9.69 7.85
N PHE A 198 -18.61 -8.38 7.63
CA PHE A 198 -19.73 -7.52 7.95
C PHE A 198 -20.80 -8.08 7.04
N SER A 199 -21.78 -8.77 7.61
CA SER A 199 -22.84 -9.37 6.83
C SER A 199 -23.42 -8.26 5.98
N ILE A 200 -23.23 -8.36 4.66
CA ILE A 200 -23.72 -7.36 3.74
C ILE A 200 -25.23 -7.56 3.74
N THR A 201 -25.86 -6.73 4.56
CA THR A 201 -27.29 -6.74 4.86
C THR A 201 -27.74 -5.30 4.75
N LYS A 202 -29.00 -5.11 4.37
CA LYS A 202 -29.61 -3.79 4.27
C LYS A 202 -29.40 -2.99 5.55
N GLU A 203 -29.60 -3.62 6.71
CA GLU A 203 -29.49 -3.01 8.04
C GLU A 203 -28.08 -2.49 8.30
N ASN A 204 -27.05 -3.30 8.00
CA ASN A 204 -25.65 -2.89 8.23
C ASN A 204 -25.22 -1.78 7.28
N ILE A 205 -25.63 -1.84 6.00
CA ILE A 205 -25.36 -0.78 5.03
C ILE A 205 -25.98 0.53 5.52
N LEU A 206 -27.25 0.49 5.91
CA LEU A 206 -27.99 1.67 6.36
C LEU A 206 -27.42 2.27 7.65
N ALA A 207 -27.15 1.43 8.65
CA ALA A 207 -26.78 1.87 9.99
C ALA A 207 -25.33 2.34 10.11
N SER A 208 -24.41 1.74 9.34
CA SER A 208 -22.98 1.91 9.59
C SER A 208 -22.17 2.37 8.36
N ARG A 209 -22.73 2.26 7.15
CA ARG A 209 -21.99 2.53 5.90
C ARG A 209 -22.53 3.74 5.15
N CYS A 210 -23.71 4.25 5.50
CA CYS A 210 -24.29 5.46 4.91
C CYS A 210 -24.24 6.65 5.89
N SER A 211 -23.90 7.83 5.42
CA SER A 211 -24.01 9.09 6.17
C SER A 211 -24.43 10.21 5.26
N TYR A 212 -25.48 10.96 5.60
CA TYR A 212 -25.99 12.05 4.77
C TYR A 212 -25.67 13.42 5.37
N ASP A 213 -25.12 14.32 4.55
CA ASP A 213 -24.98 15.74 4.87
C ASP A 213 -26.01 16.57 4.11
N ALA A 214 -26.99 17.11 4.85
CA ALA A 214 -28.05 17.94 4.30
C ALA A 214 -27.56 19.30 3.78
N LYS A 215 -26.44 19.85 4.28
CA LYS A 215 -25.94 21.15 3.83
C LYS A 215 -25.42 21.10 2.40
N THR A 216 -24.74 20.00 2.07
CA THR A 216 -24.15 19.78 0.75
C THR A 216 -24.97 18.84 -0.12
N ASN A 217 -26.13 18.37 0.37
CA ASN A 217 -26.95 17.33 -0.26
C ASN A 217 -26.10 16.13 -0.70
N THR A 218 -25.21 15.66 0.17
CA THR A 218 -24.22 14.62 -0.15
C THR A 218 -24.40 13.38 0.73
N LEU A 219 -24.59 12.22 0.10
CA LEU A 219 -24.57 10.91 0.74
C LEU A 219 -23.16 10.31 0.65
N PHE A 220 -22.57 10.03 1.79
CA PHE A 220 -21.30 9.34 1.93
C PHE A 220 -21.55 7.84 2.15
N LEU A 221 -20.99 7.03 1.25
CA LEU A 221 -21.03 5.57 1.27
C LEU A 221 -19.63 5.05 1.64
N ARG A 222 -19.49 4.49 2.84
CA ARG A 222 -18.23 3.95 3.38
C ARG A 222 -18.13 2.45 3.10
N PHE A 223 -17.82 2.08 1.86
CA PHE A 223 -17.72 0.69 1.44
C PHE A 223 -16.36 0.04 1.75
N ARG A 224 -15.47 0.78 2.41
CA ARG A 224 -14.16 0.28 2.81
C ARG A 224 -14.20 -1.12 3.42
N GLY A 225 -13.39 -2.01 2.87
CA GLY A 225 -13.20 -3.39 3.32
C GLY A 225 -14.31 -4.38 2.94
N LEU A 226 -15.33 -3.96 2.17
CA LEU A 226 -16.41 -4.87 1.78
C LEU A 226 -15.90 -6.00 0.87
N GLN A 227 -16.47 -7.19 1.04
CA GLN A 227 -16.14 -8.39 0.28
C GLN A 227 -17.39 -8.87 -0.45
N ILE A 228 -17.67 -8.30 -1.62
CA ILE A 228 -18.90 -8.50 -2.40
C ILE A 228 -18.72 -9.74 -3.28
N LYS A 229 -19.33 -10.86 -2.90
CA LYS A 229 -19.06 -12.17 -3.52
C LYS A 229 -20.29 -12.84 -4.10
N SER A 230 -21.47 -12.39 -3.71
CA SER A 230 -22.75 -13.01 -4.06
C SER A 230 -23.77 -12.00 -4.57
N ILE A 231 -24.84 -12.49 -5.22
CA ILE A 231 -25.94 -11.63 -5.66
C ILE A 231 -26.69 -11.03 -4.47
N GLN A 232 -26.79 -11.77 -3.37
CA GLN A 232 -27.39 -11.31 -2.12
C GLN A 232 -26.65 -10.09 -1.56
N ASP A 233 -25.31 -10.05 -1.68
CA ASP A 233 -24.53 -8.87 -1.28
C ASP A 233 -24.88 -7.64 -2.13
N VAL A 234 -25.02 -7.82 -3.45
CA VAL A 234 -25.38 -6.75 -4.38
C VAL A 234 -26.79 -6.22 -4.08
N ASP A 235 -27.74 -7.11 -3.86
CA ASP A 235 -29.12 -6.77 -3.55
C ASP A 235 -29.21 -6.02 -2.20
N ALA A 236 -28.51 -6.52 -1.17
CA ALA A 236 -28.44 -5.86 0.14
C ALA A 236 -27.80 -4.46 0.08
N ILE A 237 -26.77 -4.26 -0.75
CA ILE A 237 -26.17 -2.95 -0.99
C ILE A 237 -27.20 -2.02 -1.67
N LYS A 238 -27.87 -2.50 -2.73
CA LYS A 238 -28.88 -1.73 -3.44
C LYS A 238 -29.97 -1.25 -2.49
N GLU A 239 -30.59 -2.17 -1.76
CA GLU A 239 -31.67 -1.89 -0.82
C GLU A 239 -31.24 -0.93 0.30
N GLY A 240 -30.02 -1.11 0.84
CA GLY A 240 -29.47 -0.25 1.87
C GLY A 240 -29.22 1.18 1.38
N VAL A 241 -28.68 1.33 0.18
CA VAL A 241 -28.40 2.65 -0.43
C VAL A 241 -29.71 3.35 -0.82
N GLU A 242 -30.65 2.66 -1.47
CA GLU A 242 -31.95 3.23 -1.82
C GLU A 242 -32.69 3.72 -0.59
N GLN A 243 -32.73 2.91 0.47
CA GLN A 243 -33.35 3.30 1.73
C GLN A 243 -32.64 4.50 2.38
N ALA A 244 -31.31 4.59 2.30
CA ALA A 244 -30.57 5.77 2.80
C ALA A 244 -30.96 7.05 2.05
N ILE A 245 -31.11 6.96 0.73
CA ILE A 245 -31.51 8.09 -0.12
C ILE A 245 -32.94 8.53 0.21
N LEU A 246 -33.87 7.59 0.35
CA LEU A 246 -35.25 7.88 0.73
C LEU A 246 -35.31 8.53 2.12
N ASN A 247 -34.50 8.05 3.07
CA ASN A 247 -34.43 8.62 4.42
C ASN A 247 -33.84 10.04 4.45
N ALA A 248 -32.97 10.37 3.49
CA ALA A 248 -32.37 11.70 3.36
C ALA A 248 -33.40 12.79 2.99
N LYS A 249 -34.55 12.40 2.41
CA LYS A 249 -35.64 13.30 1.98
C LYS A 249 -35.16 14.46 1.10
N ALA A 250 -34.14 14.22 0.28
CA ALA A 250 -33.63 15.22 -0.66
C ALA A 250 -34.72 15.57 -1.72
N PRO A 251 -34.76 16.81 -2.24
CA PRO A 251 -35.71 17.19 -3.27
C PRO A 251 -35.68 16.24 -4.48
N GLY A 252 -36.81 15.63 -4.81
CA GLY A 252 -36.92 14.65 -5.90
C GLY A 252 -36.10 13.37 -5.69
N ASN A 253 -35.66 13.08 -4.46
CA ASN A 253 -34.73 12.00 -4.11
C ASN A 253 -33.41 12.04 -4.89
N LYS A 254 -33.00 13.25 -5.32
CA LYS A 254 -31.78 13.47 -6.09
C LYS A 254 -30.66 14.00 -5.18
N ILE A 255 -29.52 13.30 -5.17
CA ILE A 255 -28.45 13.51 -4.17
C ILE A 255 -27.04 13.42 -4.79
N HIS A 256 -26.07 14.16 -4.27
CA HIS A 256 -24.66 13.92 -4.59
C HIS A 256 -24.17 12.70 -3.82
N VAL A 257 -23.35 11.85 -4.42
CA VAL A 257 -22.83 10.65 -3.76
C VAL A 257 -21.32 10.66 -3.72
N VAL A 258 -20.76 10.31 -2.57
CA VAL A 258 -19.34 10.08 -2.37
C VAL A 258 -19.17 8.65 -1.87
N VAL A 259 -18.45 7.81 -2.61
CA VAL A 259 -18.22 6.40 -2.24
C VAL A 259 -16.74 6.18 -1.95
N ASP A 260 -16.45 5.54 -0.82
CA ASP A 260 -15.11 5.08 -0.43
C ASP A 260 -15.02 3.56 -0.60
N TYR A 261 -14.19 3.10 -1.53
CA TYR A 261 -13.97 1.68 -1.80
C TYR A 261 -12.61 1.17 -1.30
N GLU A 262 -11.91 1.86 -0.41
CA GLU A 262 -10.61 1.40 0.09
C GLU A 262 -10.69 -0.08 0.56
N ASP A 263 -9.76 -0.95 0.19
CA ASP A 263 -9.77 -2.38 0.55
C ASP A 263 -11.06 -3.16 0.16
N THR A 264 -11.91 -2.64 -0.73
CA THR A 264 -13.12 -3.33 -1.20
C THR A 264 -12.78 -4.34 -2.28
N VAL A 265 -13.29 -5.56 -2.16
CA VAL A 265 -13.11 -6.63 -3.13
C VAL A 265 -14.47 -7.02 -3.69
N ILE A 266 -14.57 -7.04 -5.02
CA ILE A 266 -15.75 -7.51 -5.74
C ILE A 266 -15.34 -8.76 -6.51
N ALA A 267 -15.98 -9.89 -6.25
CA ALA A 267 -15.68 -11.13 -6.94
C ALA A 267 -16.02 -11.04 -8.43
N ASP A 268 -15.12 -11.54 -9.29
CA ASP A 268 -15.28 -11.51 -10.75
C ASP A 268 -16.62 -12.09 -11.21
N THR A 269 -17.13 -13.11 -10.52
CA THR A 269 -18.42 -13.76 -10.80
C THR A 269 -19.62 -12.84 -10.62
N ILE A 270 -19.49 -11.75 -9.86
CA ILE A 270 -20.59 -10.81 -9.54
C ILE A 270 -20.32 -9.37 -10.02
N THR A 271 -19.11 -9.05 -10.45
CA THR A 271 -18.68 -7.72 -10.90
C THR A 271 -19.65 -7.07 -11.88
N SER A 272 -20.09 -7.80 -12.92
CA SER A 272 -21.04 -7.25 -13.90
C SER A 272 -22.37 -6.85 -13.25
N LYS A 273 -22.92 -7.68 -12.36
CA LYS A 273 -24.20 -7.40 -11.70
C LYS A 273 -24.09 -6.22 -10.74
N TYR A 274 -22.97 -6.12 -10.02
CA TYR A 274 -22.69 -4.97 -9.15
C TYR A 274 -22.70 -3.65 -9.93
N TRP A 275 -22.00 -3.59 -11.07
CA TRP A 275 -21.92 -2.37 -11.86
C TRP A 275 -23.23 -2.01 -12.57
N THR A 276 -24.03 -3.01 -12.97
CA THR A 276 -25.40 -2.78 -13.45
C THR A 276 -26.24 -2.12 -12.36
N MET A 277 -26.22 -2.66 -11.15
CA MET A 277 -26.92 -2.08 -10.00
C MET A 277 -26.44 -0.65 -9.70
N ALA A 278 -25.13 -0.40 -9.70
CA ALA A 278 -24.58 0.94 -9.46
C ALA A 278 -25.03 1.97 -10.52
N ALA A 279 -25.08 1.55 -11.79
CA ALA A 279 -25.57 2.40 -12.89
C ALA A 279 -27.07 2.71 -12.77
N GLU A 280 -27.88 1.76 -12.30
CA GLU A 280 -29.30 1.98 -12.01
C GLU A 280 -29.51 3.02 -10.91
N LEU A 281 -28.75 2.92 -9.80
CA LEU A 281 -28.79 3.90 -8.71
C LEU A 281 -28.38 5.28 -9.19
N GLU A 282 -27.31 5.36 -10.00
CA GLU A 282 -26.81 6.61 -10.55
C GLU A 282 -27.85 7.31 -11.43
N ARG A 283 -28.46 6.58 -12.37
CA ARG A 283 -29.52 7.10 -13.23
C ARG A 283 -30.73 7.58 -12.42
N SER A 284 -31.11 6.81 -11.41
CA SER A 284 -32.36 7.03 -10.67
C SER A 284 -32.23 8.14 -9.63
N TYR A 285 -31.10 8.21 -8.91
CA TYR A 285 -30.98 9.04 -7.71
C TYR A 285 -29.81 10.03 -7.71
N TYR A 286 -28.77 9.86 -8.52
CA TYR A 286 -27.57 10.67 -8.33
C TYR A 286 -27.62 11.98 -9.13
N LEU A 287 -27.22 13.08 -8.50
CA LEU A 287 -26.91 14.36 -9.15
C LEU A 287 -25.46 14.37 -9.63
N SER A 288 -24.57 13.77 -8.84
CA SER A 288 -23.20 13.44 -9.22
C SER A 288 -22.69 12.30 -8.35
N ALA A 289 -21.69 11.57 -8.83
CA ALA A 289 -21.01 10.54 -8.07
C ALA A 289 -19.51 10.81 -8.06
N LYS A 290 -18.92 10.87 -6.87
CA LYS A 290 -17.46 10.86 -6.66
C LYS A 290 -17.10 9.54 -6.01
N ARG A 291 -16.12 8.86 -6.56
CA ARG A 291 -15.65 7.57 -6.05
C ARG A 291 -14.19 7.75 -5.65
N PHE A 292 -13.88 7.49 -4.39
CA PHE A 292 -12.55 7.54 -3.82
C PHE A 292 -12.03 6.11 -3.70
N HIS A 293 -10.90 5.89 -4.35
CA HIS A 293 -10.37 4.60 -4.78
C HIS A 293 -11.37 3.81 -5.61
N VAL A 294 -11.02 3.50 -6.86
CA VAL A 294 -11.75 2.51 -7.65
C VAL A 294 -10.72 1.76 -8.49
N THR A 295 -10.30 0.61 -7.99
CA THR A 295 -9.97 -0.53 -8.84
C THR A 295 -11.29 -1.08 -9.38
N SER A 296 -11.74 -0.59 -10.55
CA SER A 296 -12.86 -1.19 -11.29
C SER A 296 -12.33 -1.97 -12.47
N PHE A 297 -12.59 -3.28 -12.43
CA PHE A 297 -12.34 -4.18 -13.54
C PHE A 297 -13.49 -4.15 -14.56
N GLY A 298 -13.13 -3.79 -15.79
CA GLY A 298 -13.94 -4.01 -16.99
C GLY A 298 -13.05 -4.60 -18.07
N THR A 299 -13.17 -5.89 -18.32
CA THR A 299 -12.56 -6.54 -19.49
C THR A 299 -13.30 -6.07 -20.74
N HIS A 300 -12.69 -5.21 -21.55
CA HIS A 300 -13.14 -5.01 -22.92
C HIS A 300 -12.71 -6.21 -23.77
N ASN A 301 -13.70 -6.80 -24.42
CA ASN A 301 -13.55 -7.86 -25.41
C ASN A 301 -12.90 -7.27 -26.67
N ARG A 302 -11.94 -7.99 -27.27
CA ARG A 302 -11.31 -7.62 -28.54
C ARG A 302 -12.31 -7.78 -29.68
N SER A 303 -12.85 -6.68 -30.21
CA SER A 303 -13.08 -6.47 -31.65
C SER A 303 -13.59 -5.05 -31.96
N GLY A 304 -12.71 -4.22 -32.54
CA GLY A 304 -13.06 -3.16 -33.51
C GLY A 304 -13.49 -1.79 -32.99
N GLY A 305 -12.56 -0.81 -33.04
CA GLY A 305 -12.85 0.63 -32.99
C GLY A 305 -11.85 1.42 -32.14
N ALA A 306 -10.82 1.99 -32.77
CA ALA A 306 -9.76 2.76 -32.10
C ALA A 306 -10.10 4.27 -32.01
N ALA A 307 -9.74 4.93 -30.90
CA ALA A 307 -8.98 6.20 -30.78
C ALA A 307 -9.01 6.72 -29.30
N PRO A 308 -8.18 7.70 -28.85
CA PRO A 308 -7.05 7.45 -27.95
C PRO A 308 -7.04 8.33 -26.66
N VAL A 309 -5.91 8.29 -25.93
CA VAL A 309 -5.36 9.30 -24.99
C VAL A 309 -5.75 9.10 -23.50
N THR A 310 -4.84 8.58 -22.67
CA THR A 310 -3.81 9.25 -21.82
C THR A 310 -4.38 9.93 -20.56
N ALA A 311 -3.70 9.67 -19.45
CA ALA A 311 -4.10 9.81 -18.05
C ALA A 311 -4.44 11.22 -17.52
N THR A 312 -4.95 11.20 -16.28
CA THR A 312 -4.84 12.20 -15.19
C THR A 312 -6.09 13.06 -14.88
N MET A 313 -6.42 13.12 -13.58
CA MET A 313 -7.49 13.87 -12.89
C MET A 313 -8.59 14.46 -13.77
N THR A 314 -9.75 13.82 -13.80
CA THR A 314 -10.93 14.38 -14.47
C THR A 314 -12.18 14.22 -13.62
N ASN A 315 -12.77 15.38 -13.28
CA ASN A 315 -14.18 15.48 -12.95
C ASN A 315 -14.97 14.79 -14.08
N VAL A 316 -15.57 13.65 -13.80
CA VAL A 316 -16.51 13.03 -14.74
C VAL A 316 -17.85 13.72 -14.52
N THR A 317 -18.02 14.85 -15.18
CA THR A 317 -19.34 15.38 -15.54
C THR A 317 -19.51 15.16 -17.03
N ASP A 318 -20.09 14.03 -17.42
CA ASP A 318 -20.70 13.93 -18.75
C ASP A 318 -22.10 13.32 -18.59
N THR A 319 -23.10 14.16 -18.84
CA THR A 319 -24.51 13.75 -18.91
C THR A 319 -24.84 13.33 -20.35
N PRO A 320 -25.84 12.46 -20.57
CA PRO A 320 -26.09 11.79 -21.86
C PRO A 320 -26.54 12.71 -23.02
N ARG A 321 -26.64 14.02 -22.82
CA ARG A 321 -27.30 14.94 -23.77
C ARG A 321 -26.42 15.47 -24.90
N ASN A 322 -25.10 15.26 -24.86
CA ASN A 322 -24.16 15.86 -25.83
C ASN A 322 -23.65 14.90 -26.93
N LEU A 323 -24.21 13.69 -27.03
CA LEU A 323 -23.77 12.69 -28.02
C LEU A 323 -24.49 12.78 -29.38
N GLU A 324 -25.62 13.48 -29.50
CA GLU A 324 -26.39 13.53 -30.77
C GLU A 324 -25.94 14.64 -31.74
N HIS A 325 -25.17 15.65 -31.31
CA HIS A 325 -24.79 16.77 -32.18
C HIS A 325 -23.44 16.57 -32.92
N LYS A 326 -22.73 15.45 -32.69
CA LYS A 326 -21.41 15.18 -33.30
C LYS A 326 -21.40 14.06 -34.35
N LEU A 327 -22.58 13.56 -34.76
CA LEU A 327 -22.73 12.55 -35.81
C LEU A 327 -23.22 13.12 -37.16
N SER A 328 -23.18 14.45 -37.33
CA SER A 328 -23.48 15.12 -38.60
C SER A 328 -22.44 16.20 -38.90
N CYS A 329 -21.23 15.77 -39.27
CA CYS A 329 -20.24 16.44 -40.13
C CYS A 329 -18.99 15.56 -40.23
#